data_AF-A0A7X3ZBW5-F1
#
_entry.id   AF-A0A7X3ZBW5-F1
#
_cell.length_a   1.000
_cell.length_b   1.000
_cell.length_c   1.000
_cell.angle_alpha   90.00
_cell.angle_beta   90.00
_cell.angle_gamma   90.00
#
_symmetry.space_group_name_H-M   'P 1'
#
loop_
_entity.id
_entity.type
_entity.pdbx_description
1 polymer ?
#
loop_
_entity_poly.entity_id
_entity_poly.type
_entity_poly.pdbx_seq_one_letter_code
_entity_poly.pdbx_strand_id
1 'polypeptide(L)' 'MYRSAEHALAQWFAAPQRKPLVIRGARQVGKSTLVRQFAQSHRLHLNEINLERHPDLESVFQTLDLARIRRELEG' A
#
# COMPACT_ATOMS: atom_id res chain seq x y z
N MET A 1 -8.32 19.29 -1.96
CA MET A 1 -7.62 18.21 -2.68
C MET A 1 -7.38 16.99 -1.79
N TYR A 2 -6.74 17.12 -0.61
CA TYR A 2 -6.51 16.00 0.32
C TYR A 2 -7.81 15.30 0.78
N ARG A 3 -8.83 16.08 1.14
CA ARG A 3 -10.16 15.58 1.55
C ARG A 3 -10.83 14.66 0.52
N SER A 4 -10.66 14.90 -0.78
CA SER A 4 -11.26 14.06 -1.83
C SER A 4 -10.56 12.71 -1.94
N ALA A 5 -9.22 12.68 -1.78
CA ALA A 5 -8.44 11.45 -1.84
C ALA A 5 -8.64 10.58 -0.58
N GLU A 6 -8.71 11.20 0.61
CA GLU A 6 -9.06 10.51 1.85
C GLU A 6 -10.47 9.92 1.78
N HIS A 7 -11.44 10.67 1.27
CA HIS A 7 -12.81 10.18 1.12
C HIS A 7 -12.89 8.99 0.16
N ALA A 8 -12.15 9.04 -0.95
CA ALA A 8 -12.05 7.92 -1.89
C ALA A 8 -11.40 6.68 -1.24
N LEU A 9 -10.35 6.85 -0.43
CA LEU A 9 -9.76 5.75 0.36
C LEU A 9 -10.76 5.18 1.37
N ALA A 10 -11.51 6.03 2.07
CA ALA A 10 -12.51 5.60 3.05
C ALA A 10 -13.63 4.80 2.39
N GLN A 11 -14.14 5.26 1.24
CA GLN A 11 -15.15 4.53 0.46
C GLN A 11 -14.61 3.19 -0.05
N TRP A 12 -13.38 3.16 -0.56
CA TRP A 12 -12.73 1.92 -0.97
C TRP A 12 -12.57 0.94 0.20
N PHE A 13 -12.16 1.44 1.37
CA PHE A 13 -11.96 0.61 2.56
C PHE A 13 -13.27 0.03 3.08
N ALA A 14 -14.37 0.80 3.04
CA ALA A 14 -15.69 0.38 3.47
C ALA A 14 -16.39 -0.60 2.51
N ALA A 15 -15.90 -0.76 1.28
CA ALA A 15 -16.54 -1.62 0.29
C ALA A 15 -16.33 -3.12 0.62
N PRO A 16 -17.40 -3.93 0.73
CA PRO A 16 -17.31 -5.34 1.13
C PRO A 16 -16.55 -6.22 0.12
N GLN A 17 -16.50 -5.80 -1.15
CA GLN A 17 -15.75 -6.48 -2.22
C GLN A 17 -14.67 -5.56 -2.82
N ARG A 18 -13.94 -4.85 -1.95
CA ARG A 18 -12.88 -3.93 -2.39
C ARG A 18 -11.80 -4.66 -3.21
N LYS A 19 -11.58 -4.19 -4.44
CA LYS A 19 -10.48 -4.66 -5.31
C LYS A 19 -9.17 -3.98 -4.89
N PRO A 20 -8.00 -4.51 -5.30
CA PRO A 20 -6.74 -3.79 -5.15
C PRO A 20 -6.83 -2.36 -5.69
N LEU A 21 -6.34 -1.38 -4.92
CA LEU A 21 -6.39 0.05 -5.27
C LEU A 21 -5.03 0.52 -5.78
N VAL A 22 -5.02 1.18 -6.94
CA VAL A 22 -3.82 1.82 -7.49
C VAL A 22 -3.94 3.33 -7.33
N ILE A 23 -3.09 3.93 -6.51
CA ILE A 23 -3.06 5.38 -6.28
C ILE A 23 -2.05 6.03 -7.24
N ARG A 24 -2.54 6.82 -8.19
CA ARG A 24 -1.71 7.53 -9.19
C ARG A 24 -1.61 9.03 -8.90
N GLY A 25 -0.55 9.65 -9.41
CA GLY A 25 -0.29 11.09 -9.29
C GLY A 25 1.19 11.40 -9.50
N ALA A 26 1.53 12.67 -9.68
CA ALA A 26 2.92 13.10 -9.92
C ALA A 26 3.88 12.57 -8.83
N ARG A 27 5.16 12.40 -9.16
CA ARG A 27 6.18 11.98 -8.18
C ARG A 27 6.22 13.00 -7.03
N GLN A 28 6.45 12.52 -5.81
CA GLN A 28 6.61 13.34 -4.59
C GLN A 28 5.38 14.16 -4.12
N VAL A 29 4.16 13.89 -4.61
CA VAL A 29 2.95 14.62 -4.17
C VAL A 29 2.29 14.10 -2.87
N GLY A 30 2.99 13.29 -2.07
CA GLY A 30 2.49 12.84 -0.76
C GLY A 30 1.57 11.61 -0.77
N LYS A 31 1.57 10.79 -1.83
CA LYS A 31 0.74 9.56 -1.93
C LYS A 31 1.00 8.58 -0.77
N SER A 32 2.25 8.31 -0.43
CA SER A 32 2.60 7.42 0.70
C SER A 32 2.17 8.04 2.03
N THR A 33 2.28 9.37 2.17
CA THR A 33 1.82 10.10 3.37
C THR A 33 0.32 9.93 3.58
N LEU A 34 -0.48 10.02 2.51
CA LEU A 34 -1.92 9.77 2.55
C LEU A 34 -2.25 8.38 3.10
N VAL A 35 -1.60 7.33 2.58
CA VAL A 35 -1.83 5.94 3.03
C VAL A 35 -1.40 5.75 4.48
N ARG A 36 -0.25 6.29 4.90
CA ARG A 36 0.23 6.22 6.30
C ARG A 36 -0.74 6.89 7.27
N GLN A 37 -1.18 8.10 6.95
CA GLN A 37 -2.13 8.84 7.79
C GLN A 37 -3.49 8.13 7.86
N PHE A 38 -3.97 7.59 6.74
CA PHE A 38 -5.19 6.79 6.71
C PHE A 38 -5.08 5.54 7.58
N ALA A 39 -3.97 4.80 7.49
CA ALA A 39 -3.76 3.62 8.33
C ALA A 39 -3.73 4.01 9.82
N GLN A 40 -3.04 5.08 10.18
CA GLN A 40 -2.98 5.58 11.55
C GLN A 40 -4.36 6.01 12.08
N SER A 41 -5.14 6.77 11.31
CA SER A 41 -6.45 7.27 11.73
C SER A 41 -7.48 6.15 11.89
N HIS A 42 -7.37 5.09 11.08
CA HIS A 42 -8.20 3.89 11.16
C HIS A 42 -7.62 2.79 12.08
N ARG A 43 -6.49 3.07 12.77
CA ARG A 43 -5.80 2.12 13.67
C ARG A 43 -5.47 0.79 12.99
N LEU A 44 -5.04 0.85 11.73
CA LEU A 44 -4.64 -0.30 10.93
C LEU A 44 -3.14 -0.54 11.07
N HIS A 45 -2.75 -1.81 11.09
CA HIS A 45 -1.35 -2.18 10.90
C HIS A 45 -0.98 -2.01 9.42
N LEU A 46 -0.06 -1.10 9.12
CA LEU A 46 0.41 -0.85 7.75
C LEU A 46 1.71 -1.61 7.48
N ASN A 47 1.61 -2.66 6.65
CA ASN A 47 2.77 -3.30 6.06
C ASN A 47 3.18 -2.51 4.80
N GLU A 48 4.19 -1.66 4.93
CA GLU A 48 4.70 -0.85 3.82
C GLU A 48 5.95 -1.49 3.20
N ILE A 49 5.94 -1.65 1.87
CA ILE A 49 7.04 -2.27 1.11
C ILE A 49 7.55 -1.24 0.11
N ASN A 50 8.83 -0.87 0.21
CA ASN A 50 9.46 0.04 -0.74
C ASN A 50 10.40 -0.71 -1.69
N LEU A 51 9.88 -1.03 -2.87
CA LEU A 51 10.63 -1.77 -3.91
C LEU A 51 11.86 -1.00 -4.44
N GLU A 52 11.91 0.33 -4.30
CA GLU A 52 13.12 1.10 -4.69
C GLU A 52 14.29 0.88 -3.72
N ARG A 53 13.99 0.53 -2.46
CA ARG A 53 15.01 0.27 -1.43
C ARG A 53 15.45 -1.19 -1.36
N HIS A 54 14.67 -2.09 -1.94
CA HIS A 54 14.89 -3.53 -1.88
C HIS A 54 14.82 -4.13 -3.29
N PRO A 55 15.81 -3.85 -4.15
CA PRO A 55 15.83 -4.39 -5.52
C PRO A 55 15.79 -5.92 -5.54
N ASP A 56 16.35 -6.57 -4.51
CA ASP A 56 16.38 -8.03 -4.37
C ASP A 56 14.97 -8.66 -4.32
N LEU A 57 13.99 -7.90 -3.80
CA LEU A 57 12.59 -8.34 -3.71
C LEU A 57 11.94 -8.47 -5.09
N GLU A 58 12.43 -7.79 -6.13
CA GLU A 58 11.89 -7.92 -7.49
C GLU A 58 11.88 -9.38 -7.94
N SER A 59 13.00 -10.08 -7.72
CA SER A 59 13.14 -11.50 -8.04
C SER A 59 12.17 -12.39 -7.24
N VAL A 60 11.88 -12.00 -6.00
CA VAL A 60 10.96 -12.73 -5.11
C VAL A 60 9.53 -12.57 -5.59
N PHE A 61 9.08 -11.35 -5.91
CA PHE A 61 7.73 -11.09 -6.39
C PHE A 61 7.43 -11.75 -7.75
N GLN A 62 8.43 -11.92 -8.61
CA GLN A 62 8.28 -12.64 -9.89
C GLN A 62 7.92 -14.11 -9.72
N THR A 63 8.28 -14.75 -8.60
CA THR A 63 7.95 -16.16 -8.36
C THR A 63 6.46 -16.39 -8.13
N LEU A 64 5.71 -15.34 -7.75
CA LEU A 64 4.31 -15.41 -7.31
C LEU A 64 4.06 -16.40 -6.15
N ASP A 65 5.13 -16.85 -5.47
CA ASP A 65 5.03 -17.72 -4.30
C ASP A 65 4.71 -16.88 -3.06
N LEU A 66 3.44 -16.93 -2.65
CA LEU A 66 2.95 -16.21 -1.48
C LEU A 66 3.67 -16.59 -0.18
N ALA A 67 4.05 -17.86 -0.01
CA ALA A 67 4.74 -18.29 1.21
C ALA A 67 6.17 -17.74 1.26
N ARG A 68 6.84 -17.67 0.11
CA ARG A 68 8.15 -17.03 -0.01
C ARG A 68 8.06 -15.53 0.19
N ILE A 69 7.16 -14.85 -0.52
CA ILE A 69 6.95 -13.41 -0.41
C ILE A 69 6.67 -13.02 1.04
N ARG A 70 5.80 -13.76 1.75
CA ARG A 70 5.48 -13.45 3.14
C ARG A 70 6.70 -13.53 4.07
N ARG A 71 7.53 -14.57 3.94
CA ARG A 71 8.76 -14.72 4.76
C ARG A 71 9.73 -13.57 4.58
N GLU A 72 9.95 -13.12 3.35
CA GLU A 72 10.87 -12.01 3.06
C GLU A 72 10.34 -10.65 3.54
N LEU A 73 9.04 -10.54 3.81
CA LEU A 73 8.40 -9.31 4.31
C LEU A 73 8.22 -9.29 5.83
N GLU A 74 8.21 -10.46 6.48
CA GLU A 74 8.07 -10.63 7.94
C GLU A 74 9.42 -10.88 8.64
N GLY A 75 10.52 -10.91 7.89
CA GLY A 75 11.89 -11.17 8.37
C GLY A 75 12.58 -9.98 9.03
#